data_AF-A0A7C9ACI2-F1
#
_entry.id   AF-A0A7C9ACI2-F1
#
_cell.length_a   1.000
_cell.length_b   1.000
_cell.length_c   1.000
_cell.angle_alpha   90.00
_cell.angle_beta   90.00
_cell.angle_gamma   90.00
#
_symmetry.space_group_name_H-M   'P 1'
#
loop_
_entity.id
_entity.type
_entity.pdbx_description
1 polymer ?
#
loop_
_entity_poly.entity_id
_entity_poly.type
_entity_poly.pdbx_seq_one_letter_code
_entity_poly.pdbx_strand_id
1 'polypeptide(L)'
;RNWTVSVSWGYAVQIIRGWIPAHEMERPARTFYNWRRNNNPLWFSFDTRPWSTHPCEEPYVYFFNNVVMNTANNVSWSEYMLHRNNHTECFWKVETPEKISRV
;
A
#
# COMPACT_ATOMS: atom_id res chain seq x y z
N ARG A 1 2.35 6.60 -16.06
CA ARG A 1 2.48 5.93 -14.75
C ARG A 1 1.14 5.28 -14.45
N ASN A 2 1.04 3.95 -14.54
CA ASN A 2 -0.17 3.24 -14.16
C ASN A 2 0.10 2.58 -12.82
N TRP A 3 -0.31 3.27 -11.75
CA TRP A 3 -0.15 2.82 -10.36
C TRP A 3 -1.50 2.83 -9.67
N THR A 4 -1.65 1.95 -8.71
CA THR A 4 -2.76 1.99 -7.76
C THR A 4 -2.24 2.50 -6.44
N VAL A 5 -2.93 3.48 -5.86
CA VAL A 5 -2.55 4.11 -4.60
C VAL A 5 -3.63 3.84 -3.56
N SER A 6 -3.24 3.29 -2.41
CA SER A 6 -4.08 3.17 -1.22
C SER A 6 -3.56 4.11 -0.15
N VAL A 7 -4.46 4.90 0.46
CA VAL A 7 -4.09 5.91 1.46
C VAL A 7 -4.83 5.62 2.76
N SER A 8 -4.06 5.31 3.79
CA SER A 8 -4.51 5.23 5.18
C SER A 8 -3.98 6.46 5.91
N TRP A 9 -4.77 7.53 5.90
CA TRP A 9 -4.37 8.83 6.44
C TRP A 9 -3.90 8.72 7.90
N GLY A 10 -2.73 9.29 8.21
CA GLY A 10 -2.10 9.23 9.53
C GLY A 10 -1.36 7.93 9.83
N TYR A 11 -1.27 6.99 8.88
CA TYR A 11 -0.55 5.74 9.07
C TYR A 11 0.38 5.40 7.90
N ALA A 12 -0.16 5.10 6.73
CA ALA A 12 0.64 4.65 5.59
C ALA A 12 -0.02 4.93 4.24
N VAL A 13 0.82 5.13 3.23
CA VAL A 13 0.45 5.17 1.82
C VAL A 13 1.08 3.97 1.12
N GLN A 14 0.31 3.23 0.35
CA GLN A 14 0.79 2.07 -0.41
C GLN A 14 0.68 2.38 -1.90
N ILE A 15 1.79 2.27 -2.62
CA ILE A 15 1.84 2.42 -4.07
C ILE A 15 2.11 1.05 -4.69
N ILE A 16 1.18 0.54 -5.48
CA ILE A 16 1.27 -0.74 -6.17
C ILE A 16 1.48 -0.49 -7.66
N ARG A 17 2.39 -1.23 -8.30
CA ARG A 17 2.58 -1.12 -9.74
C ARG A 17 1.41 -1.76 -10.46
N GLY A 18 0.96 -1.12 -11.55
CA GLY A 18 -0.15 -1.61 -12.34
C GLY A 18 -1.51 -1.10 -11.85
N TRP A 19 -2.56 -1.68 -12.42
CA TRP A 19 -3.94 -1.32 -12.19
C TRP A 19 -4.63 -2.41 -11.39
N ILE A 20 -5.11 -2.07 -10.20
CA ILE A 20 -6.00 -2.92 -9.42
C ILE A 20 -7.40 -2.30 -9.46
N PRO A 21 -8.43 -3.06 -9.84
CA PRO A 21 -9.80 -2.58 -9.85
C PRO A 21 -10.26 -2.08 -8.47
N ALA A 22 -11.10 -1.04 -8.44
CA ALA A 22 -11.63 -0.48 -7.20
C ALA A 22 -12.36 -1.54 -6.34
N HIS A 23 -13.15 -2.42 -6.96
CA HIS A 23 -13.85 -3.51 -6.26
C HIS A 23 -12.90 -4.49 -5.56
N GLU A 24 -11.67 -4.67 -6.09
CA GLU A 24 -10.66 -5.48 -5.42
C GLU A 24 -10.00 -4.71 -4.28
N MET A 25 -9.79 -3.40 -4.44
CA MET A 25 -9.22 -2.53 -3.41
C MET A 25 -10.15 -2.32 -2.21
N GLU A 26 -11.47 -2.48 -2.40
CA GLU A 26 -12.45 -2.48 -1.31
C GLU A 26 -12.21 -3.62 -0.31
N ARG A 27 -11.67 -4.76 -0.77
CA ARG A 27 -11.33 -5.90 0.09
C ARG A 27 -9.87 -5.84 0.51
N PRO A 28 -9.57 -5.78 1.81
CA PRO A 28 -8.19 -5.72 2.28
C PRO A 28 -7.42 -6.98 1.86
N ALA A 29 -6.18 -6.78 1.40
CA ALA A 29 -5.28 -7.90 1.12
C ALA A 29 -4.87 -8.59 2.42
N ARG A 30 -4.80 -9.91 2.41
CA ARG A 30 -4.47 -10.71 3.59
C ARG A 30 -2.98 -10.60 3.95
N THR A 31 -2.65 -9.66 4.83
CA THR A 31 -1.28 -9.42 5.34
C THR A 31 -0.96 -10.09 6.67
N PHE A 32 -1.96 -10.68 7.34
CA PHE A 32 -1.82 -11.31 8.65
C PHE A 32 -2.48 -12.69 8.67
N TYR A 33 -1.98 -13.57 9.53
CA TYR A 33 -2.59 -14.87 9.80
C TYR A 33 -3.77 -14.71 10.76
N ASN A 34 -4.80 -15.55 10.60
CA ASN A 34 -5.87 -15.61 11.58
C ASN A 34 -5.40 -16.19 12.92
N TRP A 35 -6.28 -16.18 13.92
CA TRP A 35 -6.01 -16.64 15.28
C TRP A 35 -5.57 -18.11 15.39
N ARG A 36 -5.94 -18.95 14.42
CA ARG A 36 -5.49 -20.34 14.30
C ARG A 36 -4.15 -20.47 13.59
N ARG A 37 -3.48 -19.36 13.30
CA ARG A 37 -2.19 -19.27 12.60
C ARG A 37 -2.19 -19.96 11.23
N ASN A 38 -3.32 -19.88 10.51
CA ASN A 38 -3.38 -20.41 9.17
C ASN A 38 -4.00 -19.40 8.18
N ASN A 39 -4.09 -19.84 6.93
CA ASN A 39 -4.57 -19.05 5.80
C ASN A 39 -5.99 -19.45 5.37
N ASN A 40 -6.78 -20.09 6.23
CA ASN A 40 -8.15 -20.46 5.90
C ASN A 40 -9.04 -19.20 5.93
N PRO A 41 -9.68 -18.81 4.79
CA PRO A 41 -10.53 -17.62 4.72
C PRO A 41 -11.73 -17.68 5.66
N LEU A 42 -12.24 -18.87 5.99
CA LEU A 42 -13.39 -19.05 6.89
C LEU A 42 -13.14 -18.59 8.33
N TRP A 43 -11.89 -18.33 8.70
CA TRP A 43 -11.49 -18.02 10.08
C TRP A 43 -11.03 -16.56 10.27
N PHE A 44 -11.25 -15.71 9.27
CA PHE A 44 -11.12 -14.25 9.40
C PHE A 44 -12.48 -13.64 9.80
N SER A 45 -12.45 -12.57 10.59
CA SER A 45 -13.66 -11.86 11.03
C SER A 45 -14.28 -10.99 9.93
N PHE A 46 -13.62 -10.88 8.78
CA PHE A 46 -14.04 -10.09 7.62
C PHE A 46 -13.49 -10.69 6.34
N ASP A 47 -14.14 -10.36 5.22
CA ASP A 47 -13.71 -10.78 3.90
C ASP A 47 -12.35 -10.17 3.56
N THR A 48 -11.37 -11.03 3.32
CA THR A 48 -10.03 -10.65 2.87
C THR A 48 -9.80 -11.21 1.48
N ARG A 49 -9.10 -10.46 0.63
CA ARG A 49 -8.61 -11.00 -0.64
C ARG A 49 -7.26 -11.71 -0.43
N PRO A 50 -6.93 -12.73 -1.24
CA PRO A 50 -5.59 -13.31 -1.22
C PRO A 50 -4.52 -12.24 -1.39
N TRP A 51 -3.41 -12.41 -0.68
CA TRP A 51 -2.21 -11.59 -0.92
C TRP A 51 -1.65 -11.92 -2.30
N SER A 52 -1.24 -10.89 -3.05
CA SER A 52 -0.64 -11.12 -4.36
C SER A 52 0.70 -11.83 -4.22
N THR A 53 0.87 -12.90 -4.99
CA THR A 53 2.16 -13.61 -5.10
C THR A 53 3.04 -13.04 -6.21
N HIS A 54 2.53 -12.10 -7.02
CA HIS A 54 3.28 -11.57 -8.14
C HIS A 54 4.25 -10.47 -7.66
N PRO A 55 5.56 -10.57 -7.95
CA PRO A 55 6.57 -9.56 -7.59
C PRO A 55 6.22 -8.11 -7.93
N CYS A 56 5.49 -7.91 -9.03
CA CYS A 56 5.11 -6.58 -9.51
C CYS A 56 3.97 -5.94 -8.71
N GLU A 57 3.12 -6.76 -8.09
CA GLU A 57 1.98 -6.30 -7.28
C GLU A 57 2.37 -6.10 -5.81
N GLU A 58 3.64 -6.35 -5.47
CA GLU A 58 4.19 -6.03 -4.16
C GLU A 58 4.10 -4.51 -3.91
N PRO A 59 3.44 -4.06 -2.82
CA PRO A 59 3.26 -2.65 -2.55
C PRO A 59 4.53 -2.00 -2.02
N TYR A 60 4.79 -0.77 -2.48
CA TYR A 60 5.74 0.15 -1.86
C TYR A 60 5.03 0.90 -0.74
N VAL A 61 5.48 0.67 0.49
CA VAL A 61 4.85 1.24 1.67
C VAL A 61 5.60 2.49 2.11
N TYR A 62 4.87 3.60 2.27
CA TYR A 62 5.35 4.85 2.80
C TYR A 62 4.70 5.06 4.16
N PHE A 63 5.48 5.11 5.23
CA PHE A 63 4.95 5.35 6.57
C PHE A 63 4.84 6.84 6.85
N PHE A 64 3.83 7.20 7.64
CA PHE A 64 3.60 8.55 8.10
C PHE A 64 4.85 9.12 8.79
N ASN A 65 5.22 10.35 8.40
CA ASN A 65 6.38 11.06 8.93
C ASN A 65 5.94 12.28 9.77
N ASN A 66 5.19 13.19 9.16
CA ASN A 66 4.71 14.40 9.85
C ASN A 66 3.41 14.92 9.23
N VAL A 67 2.79 15.88 9.91
CA VAL A 67 1.77 16.77 9.34
C VAL A 67 2.35 18.17 9.32
N VAL A 68 2.28 18.81 8.16
CA VAL A 68 2.60 20.22 8.00
C VAL A 68 1.30 20.98 7.83
N MET A 69 1.14 22.04 8.61
CA MET A 69 -0.03 22.91 8.57
C MET A 69 0.34 24.21 7.86
N ASN A 70 -0.37 24.53 6.79
CA ASN A 70 -0.27 25.83 6.15
C ASN A 70 -1.29 26.77 6.80
N THR A 71 -0.80 27.62 7.71
CA THR A 71 -1.61 28.59 8.46
C THR A 71 -2.24 29.67 7.59
N ALA A 72 -1.72 29.90 6.38
CA ALA A 72 -2.32 30.88 5.45
C ALA A 72 -3.63 30.37 4.83
N ASN A 73 -3.75 29.05 4.60
CA ASN A 73 -4.88 28.45 3.90
C ASN A 73 -5.72 27.52 4.79
N ASN A 74 -5.35 27.33 6.06
CA ASN A 74 -5.93 26.32 6.97
C ASN A 74 -5.94 24.90 6.39
N VAL A 75 -4.93 24.58 5.57
CA VAL A 75 -4.77 23.25 4.96
C VAL A 75 -3.65 22.51 5.66
N SER A 76 -3.92 21.28 6.07
CA SER A 76 -2.89 20.34 6.51
C SER A 76 -2.54 19.36 5.39
N TRP A 77 -1.25 19.08 5.24
CA TRP A 77 -0.75 18.00 4.39
C TRP A 77 0.14 17.08 5.21
N SER A 78 -0.02 15.78 5.01
CA SER A 78 0.76 14.76 5.71
C SER A 78 1.89 14.28 4.81
N GLU A 79 3.12 14.25 5.33
CA GLU A 79 4.26 13.63 4.65
C GLU A 79 4.40 12.16 5.04
N TYR A 80 4.76 11.34 4.07
CA TYR A 80 5.06 9.93 4.24
C TYR A 80 6.44 9.61 3.66
N MET A 81 7.20 8.74 4.33
CA MET A 81 8.55 8.33 3.91
C MET A 81 8.58 6.86 3.50
N LEU A 82 9.29 6.55 2.41
CA LEU A 82 9.44 5.21 1.88
C LEU A 82 10.07 4.28 2.92
N HIS A 83 9.40 3.17 3.22
CA HIS A 83 9.97 2.06 3.95
C HIS A 83 10.83 1.22 3.01
N ARG A 84 12.15 1.26 3.20
CA ARG A 84 13.08 0.56 2.32
C ARG A 84 13.10 -0.93 2.64
N ASN A 85 12.52 -1.72 1.74
CA ASN A 85 12.63 -3.17 1.72
C ASN A 85 13.28 -3.64 0.42
N ASN A 86 13.82 -4.87 0.45
CA ASN A 86 14.33 -5.52 -0.75
C ASN A 86 13.13 -6.00 -1.57
N HIS A 87 12.68 -5.16 -2.50
CA HIS A 87 11.63 -5.53 -3.43
C HIS A 87 12.14 -6.51 -4.47
N THR A 88 11.29 -7.46 -4.82
CA THR A 88 11.59 -8.43 -5.87
C THR A 88 11.56 -7.76 -7.26
N GLU A 89 12.39 -8.24 -8.18
CA GLU A 89 12.42 -7.69 -9.54
C GLU A 89 11.07 -7.90 -10.24
N CYS A 90 10.60 -6.83 -10.88
CA CYS A 90 9.33 -6.81 -11.60
C CYS A 90 9.57 -6.74 -13.10
N PHE A 91 8.97 -7.66 -13.86
CA PHE A 91 9.09 -7.72 -15.33
C PHE A 91 8.09 -6.86 -16.08
N TRP A 92 7.09 -6.28 -15.41
CA TRP A 92 6.14 -5.39 -16.07
C TRP A 92 6.83 -4.09 -16.48
N LYS A 93 6.47 -3.59 -17.68
CA LYS A 93 6.95 -2.30 -18.20
C LYS A 93 6.25 -1.12 -17.51
N VAL A 94 6.34 -1.05 -16.19
CA VAL A 94 5.75 -0.02 -15.34
C VAL A 94 6.85 0.65 -14.54
N GLU A 95 6.81 1.99 -14.46
CA GLU A 95 7.81 2.76 -13.72
C GLU A 95 7.84 2.37 -12.23
N THR A 96 9.04 2.25 -11.66
CA THR A 96 9.24 1.92 -10.25
C THR A 96 9.01 3.15 -9.36
N PRO A 97 8.21 3.04 -8.28
CA PRO A 97 8.05 4.11 -7.30
C PRO A 97 9.24 4.24 -6.33
N GLU A 98 10.23 3.34 -6.37
CA GLU A 98 11.43 3.37 -5.48
C GLU A 98 12.21 4.69 -5.50
N LYS A 99 12.17 5.39 -6.63
CA LYS A 99 12.84 6.68 -6.79
C LYS A 99 12.15 7.80 -6.00
N ILE A 100 10.92 7.57 -5.54
CA ILE A 100 10.15 8.49 -4.71
C ILE A 100 10.40 8.09 -3.27
N SER A 101 11.17 8.91 -2.53
CA SER A 101 11.45 8.68 -1.11
C SER A 101 10.41 9.30 -0.18
N ARG A 102 9.68 10.32 -0.66
CA ARG A 102 8.71 11.10 0.10
C ARG A 102 7.45 11.35 -0.73
N VAL A 103 6.29 11.13 -0.13
CA VAL A 103 4.96 11.34 -0.71
C VAL A 103 4.15 12.24 0.22
#